data_AF-A0A0F8YW31-F1
#
_entry.id   AF-A0A0F8YW31-F1
#
_cell.length_a   1.000
_cell.length_b   1.000
_cell.length_c   1.000
_cell.angle_alpha   90.00
_cell.angle_beta   90.00
_cell.angle_gamma   90.00
#
_symmetry.space_group_name_H-M   'P 1'
#
loop_
_entity.id
_entity.type
_entity.pdbx_description
1 polymer ?
#
loop_
_entity_poly.entity_id
_entity_poly.type
_entity_poly.pdbx_seq_one_letter_code
_entity_poly.pdbx_strand_id
1 'polypeptide(L)'
;RYPVRLTIITFIYAMIVSFGIVVIDAGDTTGTERLTRWIPACPEAAEHVGWPCLRDEPGAVHKGIVSTKDIAKRLEFSIGDLDWPRDYDHVPWPLNNFDFNYGTIHGWGGEHIDSPSVVAEQVIPLSLIAFFAMLIIYIFFRLGWVRTRRDVLIVMFTGVMTGYLALTLIGSFFRGEGQDLIWPWMIKVDEG
;
A
#
# COMPACT_ATOMS: atom_id res chain seq x y z
N ARG A 1 34.58 -0.58 -11.79
CA ARG A 1 33.74 0.44 -12.48
C ARG A 1 32.30 -0.05 -12.71
N TYR A 2 32.10 -1.26 -13.25
CA TYR A 2 30.77 -1.87 -13.41
C TYR A 2 29.93 -1.99 -12.11
N PRO A 3 30.47 -2.51 -10.97
CA PRO A 3 29.67 -2.66 -9.76
C PRO A 3 29.20 -1.32 -9.18
N VAL A 4 30.05 -0.29 -9.23
CA VAL A 4 29.72 1.06 -8.75
C VAL A 4 28.54 1.66 -9.53
N ARG A 5 28.52 1.52 -10.86
CA ARG A 5 27.40 1.99 -11.69
C ARG A 5 26.10 1.28 -11.32
N LEU A 6 26.19 -0.03 -11.11
CA LEU A 6 25.06 -0.89 -10.77
C LEU A 6 24.46 -0.48 -9.41
N THR A 7 25.30 -0.23 -8.42
CA THR A 7 24.89 0.29 -7.10
C THR A 7 24.24 1.66 -7.21
N ILE A 8 24.83 2.62 -7.95
CA ILE A 8 24.28 3.98 -8.09
C ILE A 8 22.90 3.94 -8.76
N ILE A 9 22.73 3.17 -9.83
CA ILE A 9 21.45 3.07 -10.54
C ILE A 9 20.40 2.39 -9.65
N THR A 10 20.80 1.35 -8.91
CA THR A 10 19.92 0.68 -7.93
C THR A 10 19.47 1.63 -6.84
N PHE A 11 20.39 2.45 -6.32
CA PHE A 11 20.08 3.47 -5.31
C PHE A 11 19.06 4.48 -5.83
N ILE A 12 19.29 5.06 -7.02
CA ILE A 12 18.39 6.04 -7.64
C ILE A 12 17.02 5.41 -7.87
N TYR A 13 16.99 4.18 -8.41
CA TYR A 13 15.75 3.45 -8.63
C TYR A 13 14.98 3.21 -7.33
N ALA A 14 15.65 2.73 -6.29
CA ALA A 14 15.02 2.47 -5.00
C ALA A 14 14.46 3.76 -4.37
N MET A 15 15.19 4.88 -4.48
CA MET A 15 14.69 6.18 -4.02
C MET A 15 13.43 6.61 -4.79
N ILE A 16 13.42 6.48 -6.11
CA ILE A 16 12.24 6.82 -6.94
C ILE A 16 11.04 5.93 -6.58
N VAL A 17 11.26 4.63 -6.43
CA VAL A 17 10.20 3.68 -6.08
C VAL A 17 9.65 3.96 -4.68
N SER A 18 10.52 4.11 -3.67
CA SER A 18 10.09 4.45 -2.31
C SER A 18 9.31 5.76 -2.27
N PHE A 19 9.77 6.78 -2.98
CA PHE A 19 9.04 8.04 -3.09
C PHE A 19 7.68 7.86 -3.77
N GLY A 20 7.62 7.12 -4.88
CA GLY A 20 6.37 6.85 -5.59
C GLY A 20 5.34 6.09 -4.74
N ILE A 21 5.77 5.07 -3.98
CA ILE A 21 4.89 4.34 -3.05
C ILE A 21 4.33 5.29 -1.98
N VAL A 22 5.18 6.14 -1.42
CA VAL A 22 4.79 7.13 -0.41
C VAL A 22 3.78 8.13 -0.97
N VAL A 23 3.96 8.60 -2.21
CA VAL A 23 3.01 9.51 -2.87
C VAL A 23 1.63 8.87 -3.02
N ILE A 24 1.60 7.58 -3.38
CA ILE A 24 0.35 6.83 -3.53
C ILE A 24 -0.34 6.64 -2.18
N ASP A 25 0.43 6.39 -1.12
CA ASP A 25 -0.11 6.15 0.21
C ASP A 25 -0.59 7.44 0.90
N ALA A 26 0.18 8.52 0.79
CA ALA A 26 -0.09 9.84 1.38
C ALA A 26 -1.31 10.55 0.78
N GLY A 27 -1.95 9.99 -0.25
CA GLY A 27 -3.23 10.50 -0.74
C GLY A 27 -3.13 11.79 -1.53
N ASP A 28 -2.17 11.90 -2.46
CA ASP A 28 -2.06 13.10 -3.30
C ASP A 28 -3.19 13.15 -4.35
N THR A 29 -4.17 14.02 -4.11
CA THR A 29 -5.30 14.31 -5.01
C THR A 29 -4.91 14.76 -6.43
N THR A 30 -3.67 15.18 -6.69
CA THR A 30 -3.31 15.71 -8.01
C THR A 30 -2.85 14.66 -9.02
N GLY A 31 -2.30 13.54 -8.56
CA GLY A 31 -1.69 12.51 -9.42
C GLY A 31 -2.53 11.25 -9.57
N THR A 32 -2.76 10.56 -8.47
CA THR A 32 -3.43 9.24 -8.43
C THR A 32 -4.89 9.32 -8.85
N GLU A 33 -5.57 10.40 -8.47
CA GLU A 33 -6.95 10.69 -8.88
C GLU A 33 -7.07 10.68 -10.41
N ARG A 34 -6.17 11.38 -11.12
CA ARG A 34 -6.24 11.51 -12.58
C ARG A 34 -6.03 10.18 -13.30
N LEU A 35 -5.18 9.30 -12.76
CA LEU A 35 -4.87 7.99 -13.32
C LEU A 35 -6.00 6.96 -13.12
N THR A 36 -6.85 7.16 -12.11
CA THR A 36 -7.86 6.18 -11.69
C THR A 36 -9.29 6.67 -11.86
N ARG A 37 -9.49 7.91 -12.33
CA ARG A 37 -10.81 8.50 -12.62
C ARG A 37 -11.62 7.76 -13.70
N TRP A 38 -11.01 6.85 -14.44
CA TRP A 38 -11.72 5.99 -15.40
C TRP A 38 -12.50 4.86 -14.73
N ILE A 39 -12.24 4.57 -13.44
CA ILE A 39 -13.01 3.61 -12.66
C ILE A 39 -14.40 4.20 -12.40
N PRO A 40 -15.49 3.50 -12.73
CA PRO A 40 -16.84 4.05 -12.59
C PRO A 40 -17.24 4.22 -11.11
N ALA A 41 -18.10 5.20 -10.83
CA ALA A 41 -18.76 5.34 -9.55
C ALA A 41 -19.85 4.27 -9.39
N CYS A 42 -20.04 3.77 -8.16
CA CYS A 42 -21.10 2.79 -7.87
C CYS A 42 -22.49 3.46 -7.92
N PRO A 43 -23.51 2.78 -8.47
CA PRO A 43 -24.89 3.27 -8.41
C PRO A 43 -25.40 3.25 -6.96
N GLU A 44 -25.97 4.36 -6.49
CA GLU A 44 -26.36 4.56 -5.08
C GLU A 44 -27.32 3.48 -4.53
N ALA A 45 -28.15 2.92 -5.40
CA ALA A 45 -29.21 1.97 -5.05
C ALA A 45 -28.82 0.48 -5.21
N ALA A 46 -27.63 0.16 -5.69
CA ALA A 46 -27.21 -1.24 -5.83
C ALA A 46 -26.57 -1.74 -4.54
N GLU A 47 -27.10 -2.84 -4.01
CA GLU A 47 -26.47 -3.60 -2.91
C GLU A 47 -25.35 -4.49 -3.45
N HIS A 48 -25.56 -5.15 -4.61
CA HIS A 48 -24.59 -6.00 -5.28
C HIS A 48 -24.08 -5.36 -6.58
N VAL A 49 -22.77 -5.30 -6.77
CA VAL A 49 -22.17 -4.76 -8.00
C VAL A 49 -21.16 -5.75 -8.59
N GLY A 50 -21.52 -6.40 -9.70
CA GLY A 50 -20.66 -7.44 -10.28
C GLY A 50 -19.36 -6.94 -10.94
N TRP A 51 -19.21 -5.64 -11.15
CA TRP A 51 -17.98 -5.03 -11.69
C TRP A 51 -17.39 -4.04 -10.69
N PRO A 52 -16.05 -3.94 -10.57
CA PRO A 52 -15.40 -3.01 -9.67
C PRO A 52 -15.81 -1.56 -9.91
N CYS A 53 -16.33 -0.92 -8.88
CA CYS A 53 -16.69 0.50 -8.87
C CYS A 53 -16.23 1.15 -7.57
N LEU A 54 -16.19 2.48 -7.55
CA LEU A 54 -15.87 3.27 -6.35
C LEU A 54 -17.14 3.89 -5.78
N ARG A 55 -17.45 3.60 -4.52
CA ARG A 55 -18.56 4.23 -3.80
C ARG A 55 -18.07 5.56 -3.24
N ASP A 56 -18.65 6.63 -3.75
CA ASP A 56 -18.43 7.99 -3.26
C ASP A 56 -19.46 8.36 -2.20
N GLU A 57 -19.12 9.34 -1.36
CA GLU A 57 -20.09 9.91 -0.42
C GLU A 57 -21.23 10.63 -1.19
N PRO A 58 -22.47 10.59 -0.68
CA PRO A 58 -23.60 11.22 -1.35
C PRO A 58 -23.36 12.71 -1.61
N GLY A 59 -23.38 13.13 -2.87
CA GLY A 59 -23.14 14.51 -3.27
C GLY A 59 -21.66 14.93 -3.38
N ALA A 60 -20.71 14.02 -3.11
CA ALA A 60 -19.30 14.27 -3.38
C ALA A 60 -18.99 14.15 -4.88
N VAL A 61 -18.01 14.93 -5.35
CA VAL A 61 -17.47 14.78 -6.70
C VAL A 61 -16.70 13.46 -6.76
N HIS A 62 -16.98 12.63 -7.76
CA HIS A 62 -16.22 11.40 -7.99
C HIS A 62 -14.73 11.70 -8.15
N LYS A 63 -13.96 11.26 -7.16
CA LYS A 63 -12.50 11.22 -7.18
C LYS A 63 -12.12 9.76 -7.39
N GLY A 64 -11.10 9.50 -8.20
CA GLY A 64 -10.58 8.13 -8.34
C GLY A 64 -10.03 7.57 -7.01
N ILE A 65 -9.15 6.58 -7.11
CA ILE A 65 -8.37 6.10 -5.97
C ILE A 65 -7.35 7.19 -5.63
N VAL A 66 -7.51 7.81 -4.47
CA VAL A 66 -6.62 8.86 -3.95
C VAL A 66 -5.53 8.20 -3.11
N SER A 67 -5.90 7.25 -2.24
CA SER A 67 -4.99 6.50 -1.37
C SER A 67 -5.24 4.99 -1.46
N THR A 68 -4.26 4.18 -1.04
CA THR A 68 -4.38 2.72 -0.85
C THR A 68 -5.58 2.36 0.03
N LYS A 69 -5.91 3.21 1.02
CA LYS A 69 -7.07 3.04 1.91
C LYS A 69 -8.41 3.06 1.17
N ASP A 70 -8.49 3.71 0.01
CA ASP A 70 -9.71 3.73 -0.80
C ASP A 70 -10.04 2.34 -1.38
N ILE A 71 -9.05 1.46 -1.53
CA ILE A 71 -9.26 0.08 -1.98
C ILE A 71 -9.97 -0.75 -0.91
N ALA A 72 -9.70 -0.48 0.37
CA ALA A 72 -10.39 -1.14 1.48
C ALA A 72 -11.79 -0.57 1.71
N LYS A 73 -11.97 0.75 1.58
CA LYS A 73 -13.20 1.44 2.02
C LYS A 73 -14.19 1.77 0.91
N ARG A 74 -13.70 2.10 -0.30
CA ARG A 74 -14.51 2.68 -1.39
C ARG A 74 -14.67 1.74 -2.57
N LEU A 75 -13.70 0.85 -2.82
CA LEU A 75 -13.83 -0.14 -3.88
C LEU A 75 -14.90 -1.15 -3.49
N GLU A 76 -15.97 -1.24 -4.29
CA GLU A 76 -17.00 -2.26 -4.14
C GLU A 76 -17.04 -3.16 -5.38
N PHE A 77 -17.13 -4.46 -5.14
CA PHE A 77 -17.45 -5.47 -6.15
C PHE A 77 -17.98 -6.72 -5.47
N SER A 78 -18.80 -7.49 -6.19
CA SER A 78 -19.34 -8.75 -5.72
C SER A 78 -18.79 -9.93 -6.51
N ILE A 79 -18.47 -11.02 -5.81
CA ILE A 79 -18.09 -12.30 -6.39
C ILE A 79 -19.13 -13.33 -5.96
N GLY A 80 -20.13 -13.57 -6.80
CA GLY A 80 -21.29 -14.38 -6.43
C GLY A 80 -22.16 -13.62 -5.42
N ASP A 81 -22.39 -14.24 -4.25
CA ASP A 81 -23.20 -13.68 -3.16
C ASP A 81 -22.35 -12.96 -2.09
N LEU A 82 -21.04 -12.80 -2.32
CA LEU A 82 -20.11 -12.14 -1.39
C LEU A 82 -19.75 -10.75 -1.90
N ASP A 83 -19.97 -9.74 -1.07
CA ASP A 83 -19.71 -8.33 -1.34
C ASP A 83 -18.40 -7.88 -0.69
N TRP A 84 -17.46 -7.43 -1.52
CA TRP A 84 -16.32 -6.66 -1.06
C TRP A 84 -16.71 -5.18 -0.89
N PRO A 85 -16.35 -4.50 0.22
CA PRO A 85 -15.58 -4.98 1.37
C PRO A 85 -16.44 -5.57 2.52
N ARG A 86 -17.78 -5.41 2.49
CA ARG A 86 -18.67 -5.63 3.64
C ARG A 86 -18.71 -7.05 4.19
N ASP A 87 -18.60 -8.08 3.36
CA ASP A 87 -18.66 -9.46 3.84
C ASP A 87 -17.29 -9.98 4.29
N TYR A 88 -16.23 -9.23 4.01
CA TYR A 88 -14.85 -9.61 4.27
C TYR A 88 -14.21 -8.84 5.45
N ASP A 89 -14.96 -7.94 6.08
CA ASP A 89 -14.50 -7.14 7.23
C ASP A 89 -14.53 -7.93 8.57
N HIS A 90 -15.41 -8.93 8.68
CA HIS A 90 -15.59 -9.77 9.87
C HIS A 90 -15.35 -11.25 9.56
N VAL A 91 -14.20 -11.59 8.98
CA VAL A 91 -13.83 -13.00 8.77
C VAL A 91 -13.32 -13.59 10.09
N PRO A 92 -14.01 -14.59 10.67
CA PRO A 92 -13.54 -15.22 11.89
C PRO A 92 -12.27 -16.00 11.59
N TRP A 93 -11.21 -15.72 12.34
CA TRP A 93 -9.95 -16.42 12.16
C TRP A 93 -9.86 -17.66 13.07
N PRO A 94 -8.98 -18.63 12.75
CA PRO A 94 -9.00 -19.95 13.40
C PRO A 94 -8.81 -19.96 14.93
N LEU A 95 -8.24 -18.91 15.52
CA LEU A 95 -8.03 -18.80 16.97
C LEU A 95 -9.01 -17.84 17.66
N ASN A 96 -10.10 -17.43 16.98
CA ASN A 96 -11.11 -16.52 17.53
C ASN A 96 -11.81 -17.06 18.81
N ASN A 97 -11.81 -18.39 19.01
CA ASN A 97 -12.35 -19.00 20.23
C ASN A 97 -11.32 -19.20 21.35
N PHE A 98 -10.07 -18.76 21.15
CA PHE A 98 -8.99 -18.92 22.12
C PHE A 98 -8.91 -17.72 23.06
N ASP A 99 -9.85 -17.67 24.01
CA ASP A 99 -9.88 -16.66 25.05
C ASP A 99 -9.11 -17.15 26.28
N PHE A 100 -7.93 -16.57 26.50
CA PHE A 100 -7.19 -16.71 27.76
C PHE A 100 -6.99 -15.32 28.33
N ASN A 101 -7.37 -15.12 29.59
CA ASN A 101 -7.22 -13.83 30.24
C ASN A 101 -6.19 -13.93 31.36
N TYR A 102 -4.99 -13.42 31.11
CA TYR A 102 -3.92 -13.29 32.10
C TYR A 102 -3.48 -11.83 32.22
N GLY A 103 -4.17 -11.08 33.09
CA GLY A 103 -3.85 -9.67 33.37
C GLY A 103 -4.20 -8.76 32.19
N THR A 104 -3.20 -8.11 31.59
CA THR A 104 -3.38 -7.27 30.39
C THR A 104 -3.29 -8.06 29.09
N ILE A 105 -2.89 -9.33 29.14
CA ILE A 105 -2.80 -10.21 27.97
C ILE A 105 -4.14 -10.92 27.85
N HIS A 106 -4.97 -10.41 26.96
CA HIS A 106 -6.16 -11.08 26.47
C HIS A 106 -5.74 -12.00 25.32
N GLY A 107 -6.39 -13.15 25.25
CA GLY A 107 -6.29 -14.04 24.13
C GLY A 107 -6.98 -13.43 22.92
N TRP A 108 -7.17 -14.28 21.93
CA TRP A 108 -7.70 -13.86 20.65
C TRP A 108 -9.23 -14.00 20.58
N GLY A 109 -9.88 -13.98 21.74
CA GLY A 109 -11.32 -14.16 21.92
C GLY A 109 -12.10 -12.99 21.31
N GLY A 110 -12.91 -13.25 20.30
CA GLY A 110 -13.76 -12.24 19.65
C GLY A 110 -13.07 -11.43 18.54
N GLU A 111 -11.80 -11.73 18.23
CA GLU A 111 -11.06 -11.05 17.16
C GLU A 111 -11.51 -11.52 15.77
N HIS A 112 -11.58 -10.60 14.82
CA HIS A 112 -11.90 -10.87 13.42
C HIS A 112 -10.82 -10.29 12.50
N ILE A 113 -10.65 -10.91 11.33
CA ILE A 113 -9.76 -10.40 10.29
C ILE A 113 -10.58 -9.50 9.37
N ASP A 114 -10.25 -8.21 9.38
CA ASP A 114 -10.64 -7.25 8.35
C ASP A 114 -9.75 -7.46 7.13
N SER A 115 -10.21 -8.33 6.21
CA SER A 115 -9.44 -8.65 5.01
C SER A 115 -9.24 -7.43 4.09
N PRO A 116 -10.24 -6.54 3.90
CA PRO A 116 -10.04 -5.27 3.22
C PRO A 116 -8.90 -4.42 3.78
N SER A 117 -8.88 -4.20 5.10
CA SER A 117 -7.78 -3.47 5.75
C SER A 117 -6.44 -4.19 5.54
N VAL A 118 -6.38 -5.50 5.78
CA VAL A 118 -5.13 -6.29 5.57
C VAL A 118 -4.62 -6.18 4.14
N VAL A 119 -5.53 -6.18 3.15
CA VAL A 119 -5.14 -6.05 1.74
C VAL A 119 -4.56 -4.67 1.46
N ALA A 120 -5.24 -3.60 1.89
CA ALA A 120 -4.79 -2.23 1.67
C ALA A 120 -3.49 -1.89 2.42
N GLU A 121 -3.37 -2.31 3.66
CA GLU A 121 -2.28 -1.92 4.55
C GLU A 121 -1.06 -2.82 4.45
N GLN A 122 -1.24 -4.10 4.10
CA GLN A 122 -0.15 -5.07 4.13
C GLN A 122 0.10 -5.74 2.77
N VAL A 123 -0.92 -6.29 2.12
CA VAL A 123 -0.73 -7.02 0.86
C VAL A 123 -0.29 -6.10 -0.28
N ILE A 124 -0.95 -4.95 -0.44
CA ILE A 124 -0.61 -4.00 -1.52
C ILE A 124 0.82 -3.47 -1.36
N PRO A 125 1.24 -2.91 -0.21
CA PRO A 125 2.62 -2.42 -0.07
C PRO A 125 3.67 -3.52 -0.26
N LEU A 126 3.46 -4.71 0.31
CA LEU A 126 4.40 -5.83 0.17
C LEU A 126 4.50 -6.32 -1.27
N SER A 127 3.36 -6.44 -1.97
CA SER A 127 3.32 -6.87 -3.36
C SER A 127 3.99 -5.86 -4.28
N LEU A 128 3.80 -4.55 -4.06
CA LEU A 128 4.47 -3.49 -4.81
C LEU A 128 5.98 -3.53 -4.61
N ILE A 129 6.45 -3.66 -3.36
CA ILE A 129 7.89 -3.76 -3.07
C ILE A 129 8.49 -5.00 -3.77
N ALA A 130 7.83 -6.15 -3.67
CA ALA A 130 8.29 -7.38 -4.33
C ALA A 130 8.31 -7.23 -5.86
N PHE A 131 7.25 -6.65 -6.44
CA PHE A 131 7.15 -6.38 -7.87
C PHE A 131 8.29 -5.47 -8.35
N PHE A 132 8.51 -4.32 -7.70
CA PHE A 132 9.56 -3.39 -8.09
C PHE A 132 10.98 -3.95 -7.84
N ALA A 133 11.17 -4.78 -6.82
CA ALA A 133 12.44 -5.48 -6.61
C ALA A 133 12.73 -6.49 -7.73
N MET A 134 11.73 -7.23 -8.17
CA MET A 134 11.88 -8.15 -9.31
C MET A 134 12.07 -7.40 -10.64
N LEU A 135 11.37 -6.26 -10.82
CA LEU A 135 11.45 -5.44 -12.02
C LEU A 135 12.88 -4.93 -12.28
N ILE A 136 13.57 -4.40 -11.28
CA ILE A 136 14.94 -3.89 -11.47
C ILE A 136 15.92 -5.01 -11.84
N ILE A 137 15.79 -6.17 -11.20
CA ILE A 137 16.62 -7.35 -11.50
C ILE A 137 16.37 -7.78 -12.95
N TYR A 138 15.11 -7.84 -13.37
CA TYR A 138 14.73 -8.18 -14.74
C TYR A 138 15.29 -7.18 -15.76
N ILE A 139 15.19 -5.87 -15.50
CA ILE A 139 15.75 -4.82 -16.38
C ILE A 139 17.26 -4.99 -16.53
N PHE A 140 18.00 -5.17 -15.43
CA PHE A 140 19.45 -5.34 -15.50
C PHE A 140 19.88 -6.64 -16.15
N PHE A 141 19.08 -7.71 -15.97
CA PHE A 141 19.28 -8.95 -16.70
C PHE A 141 19.09 -8.74 -18.20
N ARG A 142 18.02 -8.05 -18.62
CA ARG A 142 17.73 -7.79 -20.04
C ARG A 142 18.76 -6.90 -20.72
N LEU A 143 19.36 -5.97 -19.99
CA LEU A 143 20.48 -5.11 -20.43
C LEU A 143 21.83 -5.83 -20.44
N GLY A 144 21.90 -7.06 -19.91
CA GLY A 144 23.14 -7.84 -19.81
C GLY A 144 24.15 -7.30 -18.79
N TRP A 145 23.69 -6.46 -17.86
CA TRP A 145 24.53 -5.84 -16.83
C TRP A 145 24.70 -6.72 -15.60
N VAL A 146 23.69 -7.55 -15.30
CA VAL A 146 23.74 -8.59 -14.27
C VAL A 146 23.99 -9.93 -14.95
N ARG A 147 25.14 -10.55 -14.66
CA ARG A 147 25.49 -11.89 -15.17
C ARG A 147 25.83 -12.89 -14.07
N THR A 148 26.27 -12.41 -12.91
CA THR A 148 26.73 -13.27 -11.82
C THR A 148 25.79 -13.19 -10.62
N ARG A 149 25.81 -14.22 -9.76
CA ARG A 149 25.08 -14.23 -8.48
C ARG A 149 25.46 -13.06 -7.58
N ARG A 150 26.73 -12.64 -7.64
CA ARG A 150 27.25 -11.49 -6.89
C ARG A 150 26.55 -10.19 -7.29
N ASP A 151 26.33 -9.98 -8.59
CA ASP A 151 25.68 -8.75 -9.07
C ASP A 151 24.23 -8.68 -8.58
N VAL A 152 23.51 -9.80 -8.61
CA VAL A 152 22.14 -9.91 -8.06
C VAL A 152 22.13 -9.56 -6.56
N LEU A 153 23.05 -10.13 -5.78
CA LEU A 153 23.14 -9.85 -4.34
C LEU A 153 23.43 -8.37 -4.06
N ILE A 154 24.29 -7.73 -4.86
CA ILE A 154 24.58 -6.29 -4.73
C ILE A 154 23.33 -5.46 -5.00
N VAL A 155 22.56 -5.78 -6.04
CA VAL A 155 21.28 -5.10 -6.35
C VAL A 155 20.28 -5.28 -5.21
N MET A 156 20.05 -6.52 -4.79
CA MET A 156 19.07 -6.81 -3.74
C MET A 156 19.44 -6.11 -2.43
N PHE A 157 20.70 -6.23 -2.01
CA PHE A 157 21.18 -5.58 -0.79
C PHE A 157 21.07 -4.06 -0.86
N THR A 158 21.54 -3.46 -1.96
CA THR A 158 21.51 -2.00 -2.13
C THR A 158 20.08 -1.48 -2.20
N GLY A 159 19.21 -2.17 -2.95
CA GLY A 159 17.79 -1.80 -3.08
C GLY A 159 17.06 -1.88 -1.75
N VAL A 160 17.20 -2.98 -1.02
CA VAL A 160 16.58 -3.16 0.30
C VAL A 160 17.10 -2.12 1.30
N MET A 161 18.42 -1.91 1.40
CA MET A 161 18.95 -0.92 2.35
C MET A 161 18.53 0.50 2.01
N THR A 162 18.54 0.87 0.73
CA THR A 162 18.09 2.21 0.29
C THR A 162 16.61 2.39 0.60
N GLY A 163 15.77 1.41 0.26
CA GLY A 163 14.33 1.47 0.52
C GLY A 163 14.02 1.52 2.01
N TYR A 164 14.68 0.69 2.82
CA TYR A 164 14.55 0.71 4.28
C TYR A 164 14.89 2.08 4.87
N LEU A 165 16.03 2.67 4.49
CA LEU A 165 16.42 3.99 4.99
C LEU A 165 15.46 5.08 4.53
N ALA A 166 15.06 5.07 3.26
CA ALA A 166 14.13 6.05 2.72
C ALA A 166 12.77 5.99 3.41
N LEU A 167 12.19 4.79 3.54
CA LEU A 167 10.90 4.58 4.21
C LEU A 167 10.98 4.88 5.71
N THR A 168 12.11 4.58 6.37
CA THR A 168 12.31 4.92 7.79
C THR A 168 12.35 6.43 7.99
N LEU A 169 13.10 7.16 7.16
CA LEU A 169 13.15 8.61 7.21
C LEU A 169 11.77 9.21 6.98
N ILE A 170 11.09 8.76 5.93
CA ILE A 170 9.74 9.23 5.59
C ILE A 170 8.75 8.94 6.73
N GLY A 171 8.71 7.71 7.23
CA GLY A 171 7.82 7.32 8.32
C GLY A 171 8.13 8.03 9.64
N SER A 172 9.36 8.49 9.85
CA SER A 172 9.76 9.24 11.06
C SER A 172 9.39 10.72 10.97
N PHE A 173 9.56 11.34 9.80
CA PHE A 173 9.42 12.78 9.62
C PHE A 173 8.06 13.22 9.08
N PHE A 174 7.32 12.35 8.38
CA PHE A 174 6.10 12.70 7.65
C PHE A 174 4.82 12.10 8.29
N ARG A 175 4.85 11.81 9.59
CA ARG A 175 3.66 11.35 10.34
C ARG A 175 2.89 12.53 10.95
N GLY A 176 1.60 12.58 10.65
CA GLY A 176 0.65 13.53 11.19
C GLY A 176 -0.16 12.99 12.37
N GLU A 177 -1.22 13.71 12.71
CA GLU A 177 -2.23 13.27 13.67
C GLU A 177 -2.79 11.90 13.25
N GLY A 178 -2.94 10.98 14.20
CA GLY A 178 -3.45 9.63 13.90
C GLY A 178 -2.48 8.69 13.17
N GLN A 179 -1.19 9.02 13.06
CA GLN A 179 -0.17 8.26 12.30
C GLN A 179 -0.37 8.28 10.78
N ASP A 180 -1.24 9.16 10.27
CA ASP A 180 -1.42 9.32 8.83
C ASP A 180 -0.18 9.93 8.19
N LEU A 181 0.17 9.40 7.01
CA LEU A 181 1.31 9.88 6.24
C LEU A 181 0.90 11.16 5.52
N ILE A 182 1.38 12.31 6.03
CA ILE A 182 1.09 13.62 5.47
C ILE A 182 2.37 14.26 4.96
N TRP A 183 2.28 14.96 3.84
CA TRP A 183 3.43 15.69 3.32
C TRP A 183 3.90 16.76 4.32
N PRO A 184 5.21 17.05 4.39
CA PRO A 184 5.77 17.94 5.40
C PRO A 184 5.23 19.38 5.32
N TRP A 185 4.73 19.81 4.16
CA TRP A 185 4.08 21.13 4.01
C TRP A 185 2.60 21.15 4.45
N MET A 186 2.00 20.01 4.76
CA MET A 186 0.63 19.89 5.29
C MET A 186 0.60 19.69 6.82
N ILE A 187 1.77 19.54 7.46
CA ILE A 187 1.88 19.43 8.91
C ILE A 187 1.46 20.76 9.53
N LYS A 188 0.29 20.77 10.18
CA LYS A 188 -0.13 21.89 11.03
C LYS A 188 0.69 21.81 12.32
N VAL A 189 1.55 22.79 12.54
CA VAL A 189 2.21 22.97 13.84
C VAL A 189 1.15 23.52 14.77
N ASP A 190 0.78 22.77 15.80
CA ASP A 190 -0.08 23.29 16.86
C ASP A 190 0.72 24.36 17.61
N GLU A 191 0.31 25.61 17.48
CA GLU A 191 0.83 26.71 18.32
C GLU A 191 0.20 26.52 19.69
N GLY A 192 0.86 25.73 20.55
CA GLY A 192 0.33 25.29 21.85
C GLY A 192 -0.15 26.38 22.79
#